data_AF-A0A1Q3H2W6-F1
#
_entry.id   AF-A0A1Q3H2W6-F1
#
_cell.length_a   1.000
_cell.length_b   1.000
_cell.length_c   1.000
_cell.angle_alpha   90.00
_cell.angle_beta   90.00
_cell.angle_gamma   90.00
#
_symmetry.space_group_name_H-M   'P 1'
#
loop_
_entity.id
_entity.type
_entity.pdbx_description
1 polymer ?
#
loop_
_entity_poly.entity_id
_entity_poly.type
_entity_poly.pdbx_seq_one_letter_code
_entity_poly.pdbx_strand_id
1 'polypeptide(L)'
;MILYRDNSSTAYLTGGKNVLSHVQTKVENQQLSIGIDIPRCDHLTQREITLEVPYQTLNSISHNGYDDIIFRDTLQTSAFSVNLTDQGDLSLLIRAQQLSVSIARTANAEVAGVVDALDLSTSDDPFSPSTSFGAFRGKNLTVKNCNILLRGEGNCEVQVTDTLRVDLRGVGNVIYYGEPKVIESNITGAGKIIKGN
;
A
#
# COMPACT_ATOMS: atom_id res chain seq x y z
N MET A 1 2.89 7.63 -9.52
CA MET A 1 1.50 7.74 -10.01
C MET A 1 0.62 8.57 -9.07
N ILE A 2 -0.29 9.38 -9.62
CA ILE A 2 -1.25 10.20 -8.88
C ILE A 2 -2.68 9.76 -9.26
N LEU A 3 -3.51 9.49 -8.26
CA LEU A 3 -4.90 9.07 -8.41
C LEU A 3 -5.82 10.16 -7.85
N TYR A 4 -6.89 10.46 -8.57
CA TYR A 4 -7.87 11.46 -8.15
C TYR A 4 -9.27 11.11 -8.65
N ARG A 5 -10.30 11.59 -7.93
CA ARG A 5 -11.68 11.29 -8.29
C ARG A 5 -12.16 12.27 -9.35
N ASP A 6 -12.56 11.77 -10.51
CA ASP A 6 -13.13 12.57 -11.60
C ASP A 6 -14.06 11.70 -12.46
N ASN A 7 -14.98 12.33 -13.19
CA ASN A 7 -15.86 11.62 -14.13
C ASN A 7 -15.20 11.39 -15.50
N SER A 8 -14.07 12.05 -15.76
CA SER A 8 -13.21 11.84 -16.93
C SER A 8 -12.62 10.43 -16.94
N SER A 9 -12.43 9.90 -18.14
CA SER A 9 -11.71 8.66 -18.40
C SER A 9 -10.30 8.89 -18.96
N THR A 10 -9.85 10.15 -19.03
CA THR A 10 -8.56 10.51 -19.62
C THR A 10 -7.47 10.59 -18.56
N ALA A 11 -6.49 9.69 -18.65
CA ALA A 11 -5.26 9.77 -17.87
C ALA A 11 -4.23 10.68 -18.57
N TYR A 12 -3.41 11.37 -17.79
CA TYR A 12 -2.36 12.27 -18.28
C TYR A 12 -0.99 11.73 -17.92
N LEU A 13 -0.09 11.69 -18.90
CA LEU A 13 1.27 11.21 -18.73
C LEU A 13 2.25 12.33 -19.11
N THR A 14 3.07 12.75 -18.16
CA THR A 14 4.03 13.85 -18.31
C THR A 14 5.45 13.34 -18.04
N GLY A 15 6.39 13.65 -18.93
CA GLY A 15 7.79 13.23 -18.79
C GLY A 15 8.61 13.50 -20.05
N GLY A 16 9.87 13.08 -20.05
CA GLY A 16 10.75 13.17 -21.22
C GLY A 16 10.25 12.31 -22.38
N LYS A 17 10.24 12.85 -23.60
CA LYS A 17 9.74 12.14 -24.81
C LYS A 17 10.39 10.77 -25.01
N ASN A 18 11.67 10.65 -24.68
CA ASN A 18 12.47 9.44 -24.75
C ASN A 18 12.03 8.33 -23.78
N VAL A 19 11.26 8.67 -22.75
CA VAL A 19 10.75 7.71 -21.76
C VAL A 19 9.28 7.43 -22.01
N LEU A 20 8.52 8.47 -22.37
CA LEU A 20 7.09 8.36 -22.71
C LEU A 20 6.82 7.37 -23.85
N SER A 21 7.74 7.24 -24.82
CA SER A 21 7.62 6.27 -25.92
C SER A 21 7.67 4.80 -25.48
N HIS A 22 8.11 4.52 -24.25
CA HIS A 22 8.23 3.18 -23.69
C HIS A 22 7.09 2.81 -22.74
N VAL A 23 6.17 3.75 -22.47
CA VAL A 23 5.02 3.49 -21.60
C VAL A 23 3.95 2.76 -22.41
N GLN A 24 3.48 1.65 -21.85
CA GLN A 24 2.44 0.82 -22.41
C GLN A 24 1.20 0.88 -21.51
N THR A 25 0.03 1.03 -22.11
CA THR A 25 -1.24 1.08 -21.39
C THR A 25 -2.25 0.14 -22.04
N LYS A 26 -3.01 -0.58 -21.23
CA LYS A 26 -4.06 -1.50 -21.69
C LYS A 26 -5.26 -1.42 -20.76
N VAL A 27 -6.46 -1.33 -21.33
CA VAL A 27 -7.71 -1.42 -20.56
C VAL A 27 -8.46 -2.66 -20.98
N GLU A 28 -8.63 -3.61 -20.06
CA GLU A 28 -9.41 -4.84 -20.26
C GLU A 28 -10.18 -5.17 -18.99
N ASN A 29 -11.44 -5.60 -19.12
CA ASN A 29 -12.26 -6.03 -17.98
C ASN A 29 -12.31 -5.03 -16.81
N GLN A 30 -12.38 -3.73 -17.12
CA GLN A 30 -12.35 -2.63 -16.13
C GLN A 30 -11.04 -2.49 -15.34
N GLN A 31 -9.98 -3.17 -15.78
CA GLN A 31 -8.63 -3.04 -15.27
C GLN A 31 -7.79 -2.20 -16.24
N LEU A 32 -7.20 -1.12 -15.72
CA LEU A 32 -6.14 -0.37 -16.40
C LEU A 32 -4.79 -0.97 -15.99
N SER A 33 -4.07 -1.54 -16.95
CA SER A 33 -2.69 -1.97 -16.81
C SER A 33 -1.78 -0.92 -17.41
N ILE A 34 -0.81 -0.44 -16.63
CA ILE A 34 0.24 0.47 -17.07
C ILE A 34 1.57 -0.20 -16.78
N GLY A 35 2.48 -0.15 -17.75
CA GLY A 35 3.84 -0.64 -17.60
C GLY A 35 4.81 0.22 -18.38
N ILE A 36 6.10 0.08 -18.05
CA ILE A 36 7.18 0.72 -18.78
C ILE A 36 8.17 -0.36 -19.24
N ASP A 37 8.46 -0.37 -20.54
CA ASP A 37 9.37 -1.36 -21.14
C ASP A 37 10.60 -0.65 -21.72
N ILE A 38 11.61 -0.48 -20.86
CA ILE A 38 12.89 0.13 -21.23
C ILE A 38 13.91 -0.98 -21.51
N PRO A 39 14.55 -0.99 -22.70
CA PRO A 39 15.62 -1.92 -23.00
C PRO A 39 16.79 -1.83 -22.00
N ARG A 40 17.37 -2.97 -21.61
CA ARG A 40 18.44 -3.07 -20.59
C ARG A 40 19.66 -2.16 -20.81
N CYS A 41 19.96 -1.78 -22.05
CA CYS A 41 21.15 -1.00 -22.41
C CYS A 41 20.84 0.47 -22.74
N ASP A 42 19.67 0.98 -22.36
CA ASP A 42 19.24 2.31 -22.76
C ASP A 42 19.74 3.40 -21.80
N HIS A 43 20.49 4.37 -22.32
CA HIS A 43 21.05 5.49 -21.56
C HIS A 43 20.03 6.64 -21.46
N LEU A 44 18.81 6.34 -21.00
CA LEU A 44 17.76 7.35 -20.90
C LEU A 44 18.14 8.43 -19.87
N THR A 45 18.14 9.69 -20.32
CA THR A 45 18.16 10.89 -19.47
C THR A 45 16.71 11.32 -19.16
N GLN A 46 16.47 12.13 -18.13
CA GLN A 46 15.13 12.62 -17.75
C GLN A 46 14.09 11.49 -17.54
N ARG A 47 14.41 10.54 -16.64
CA ARG A 47 13.60 9.34 -16.36
C ARG A 47 12.33 9.60 -15.57
N GLU A 48 12.14 10.80 -15.07
CA GLU A 48 10.96 11.16 -14.28
C GLU A 48 9.73 11.18 -15.17
N ILE A 49 8.73 10.39 -14.78
CA ILE A 49 7.41 10.36 -15.38
C ILE A 49 6.39 10.55 -14.27
N THR A 50 5.43 11.44 -14.52
CA THR A 50 4.23 11.57 -13.70
C THR A 50 3.04 11.07 -14.50
N LEU A 51 2.35 10.07 -13.96
CA LEU A 51 1.07 9.60 -14.45
C LEU A 51 -0.03 10.08 -13.51
N GLU A 52 -1.05 10.73 -14.05
CA GLU A 52 -2.26 11.11 -13.35
C GLU A 52 -3.45 10.33 -13.91
N VAL A 53 -4.15 9.57 -13.06
CA VAL A 53 -5.28 8.73 -13.48
C VAL A 53 -6.55 9.13 -12.73
N PRO A 54 -7.60 9.60 -13.45
CA PRO A 54 -8.90 9.80 -12.83
C PRO A 54 -9.60 8.46 -12.57
N TYR A 55 -10.39 8.38 -11.51
CA TYR A 55 -11.26 7.23 -11.24
C TYR A 55 -12.64 7.68 -10.76
N GLN A 56 -13.67 6.89 -11.09
CA GLN A 56 -15.01 7.03 -10.54
C GLN A 56 -15.22 6.07 -9.36
N THR A 57 -14.83 4.82 -9.57
CA THR A 57 -14.82 3.73 -8.58
C THR A 57 -13.47 3.04 -8.66
N LEU A 58 -12.87 2.76 -7.50
CA LEU A 58 -11.62 2.04 -7.42
C LEU A 58 -11.70 0.99 -6.31
N ASN A 59 -11.52 -0.27 -6.70
CA ASN A 59 -11.62 -1.41 -5.78
C ASN A 59 -10.27 -2.01 -5.45
N SER A 60 -9.28 -1.85 -6.34
CA SER A 60 -7.96 -2.37 -6.07
C SER A 60 -6.84 -1.64 -6.80
N ILE A 61 -5.64 -1.79 -6.26
CA ILE A 61 -4.38 -1.46 -6.90
C ILE A 61 -3.43 -2.65 -6.72
N SER A 62 -2.70 -2.98 -7.78
CA SER A 62 -1.54 -3.86 -7.72
C SER A 62 -0.37 -3.10 -8.30
N HIS A 63 0.67 -2.92 -7.49
CA HIS A 63 1.85 -2.15 -7.84
C HIS A 63 3.11 -3.00 -7.71
N ASN A 64 3.87 -3.01 -8.78
CA ASN A 64 5.15 -3.68 -8.87
C ASN A 64 6.13 -2.74 -9.58
N GLY A 65 6.93 -2.03 -8.79
CA GLY A 65 7.87 -1.05 -9.31
C GLY A 65 8.45 -0.17 -8.20
N TYR A 66 9.07 0.93 -8.63
CA TYR A 66 9.86 1.82 -7.78
C TYR A 66 9.20 3.19 -7.60
N ASP A 67 8.01 3.40 -8.17
CA ASP A 67 7.31 4.67 -8.14
C ASP A 67 6.25 4.74 -7.03
N ASP A 68 6.01 5.93 -6.53
CA ASP A 68 5.06 6.16 -5.45
C ASP A 68 3.63 6.28 -5.96
N ILE A 69 2.66 5.83 -5.17
CA ILE A 69 1.23 5.97 -5.43
C ILE A 69 0.65 6.99 -4.46
N ILE A 70 0.12 8.07 -5.01
CA ILE A 70 -0.44 9.16 -4.22
C ILE A 70 -1.91 9.36 -4.59
N PHE A 71 -2.79 9.36 -3.60
CA PHE A 71 -4.17 9.81 -3.76
C PHE A 71 -4.28 11.29 -3.44
N ARG A 72 -4.82 12.10 -4.37
CA ARG A 72 -5.07 13.53 -4.12
C ARG A 72 -6.19 13.75 -3.11
N ASP A 73 -7.21 12.91 -3.20
CA ASP A 73 -8.45 13.04 -2.44
C ASP A 73 -8.70 11.81 -1.56
N THR A 74 -9.63 11.96 -0.61
CA THR A 74 -10.11 10.81 0.18
C THR A 74 -10.78 9.78 -0.71
N LEU A 75 -10.24 8.56 -0.75
CA LEU A 75 -10.90 7.42 -1.38
C LEU A 75 -12.12 6.99 -0.54
N GLN A 76 -13.30 7.00 -1.16
CA GLN A 76 -14.55 6.53 -0.55
C GLN A 76 -15.04 5.29 -1.30
N THR A 77 -15.11 4.15 -0.61
CA THR A 77 -15.51 2.87 -1.22
C THR A 77 -16.00 1.89 -0.17
N SER A 78 -16.70 0.82 -0.56
CA SER A 78 -17.08 -0.26 0.36
C SER A 78 -15.86 -1.13 0.71
N ALA A 79 -15.15 -1.59 -0.31
CA ALA A 79 -13.97 -2.43 -0.18
C ALA A 79 -12.83 -1.94 -1.07
N PHE A 80 -11.62 -1.92 -0.53
CA PHE A 80 -10.40 -1.58 -1.23
C PHE A 80 -9.28 -2.58 -0.92
N SER A 81 -8.55 -3.01 -1.94
CA SER A 81 -7.38 -3.88 -1.79
C SER A 81 -6.16 -3.24 -2.45
N VAL A 82 -5.06 -3.12 -1.72
CA VAL A 82 -3.77 -2.68 -2.28
C VAL A 82 -2.73 -3.80 -2.11
N ASN A 83 -2.01 -4.09 -3.18
CA ASN A 83 -0.86 -4.98 -3.17
C ASN A 83 0.37 -4.21 -3.65
N LEU A 84 1.37 -4.04 -2.78
CA LEU A 84 2.64 -3.38 -3.06
C LEU A 84 3.75 -4.43 -2.97
N THR A 85 4.40 -4.75 -4.09
CA THR A 85 5.32 -5.89 -4.14
C THR A 85 6.80 -5.53 -4.30
N ASP A 86 7.14 -4.25 -4.54
CA ASP A 86 8.54 -3.86 -4.74
C ASP A 86 8.95 -2.64 -3.88
N GLN A 87 9.39 -1.51 -4.45
CA GLN A 87 9.99 -0.41 -3.69
C GLN A 87 9.15 0.87 -3.62
N GLY A 88 8.00 0.92 -4.29
CA GLY A 88 7.13 2.10 -4.31
C GLY A 88 6.37 2.31 -3.01
N ASP A 89 6.26 3.58 -2.59
CA ASP A 89 5.49 3.96 -1.40
C ASP A 89 4.04 4.32 -1.75
N LEU A 90 3.10 4.04 -0.84
CA LEU A 90 1.70 4.44 -0.93
C LEU A 90 1.39 5.56 0.05
N SER A 91 0.73 6.62 -0.42
CA SER A 91 0.07 7.64 0.40
C SER A 91 -1.44 7.65 0.12
N LEU A 92 -2.23 7.26 1.14
CA LEU A 92 -3.67 7.05 1.00
C LEU A 92 -4.48 7.65 2.15
N LEU A 93 -5.43 8.54 1.82
CA LEU A 93 -6.50 8.94 2.73
C LEU A 93 -7.78 8.19 2.34
N ILE A 94 -8.39 7.44 3.26
CA ILE A 94 -9.51 6.52 2.93
C ILE A 94 -10.66 6.55 3.94
N ARG A 95 -11.87 6.37 3.42
CA ARG A 95 -13.07 5.99 4.19
C ARG A 95 -13.70 4.75 3.54
N ALA A 96 -13.62 3.60 4.21
CA ALA A 96 -14.15 2.35 3.67
C ALA A 96 -14.73 1.42 4.74
N GLN A 97 -15.47 0.39 4.33
CA GLN A 97 -15.87 -0.68 5.26
C GLN A 97 -14.72 -1.68 5.42
N GLN A 98 -14.10 -2.08 4.31
CA GLN A 98 -13.02 -3.05 4.30
C GLN A 98 -11.80 -2.50 3.56
N LEU A 99 -10.64 -2.63 4.19
CA LEU A 99 -9.34 -2.35 3.59
C LEU A 99 -8.45 -3.57 3.73
N SER A 100 -7.91 -4.06 2.61
CA SER A 100 -6.88 -5.09 2.59
C SER A 100 -5.58 -4.49 2.07
N VAL A 101 -4.49 -4.67 2.81
CA VAL A 101 -3.17 -4.15 2.46
C VAL A 101 -2.16 -5.29 2.50
N SER A 102 -1.52 -5.55 1.37
CA SER A 102 -0.41 -6.49 1.26
C SER A 102 0.85 -5.72 0.87
N ILE A 103 1.89 -5.83 1.69
CA ILE A 103 3.18 -5.18 1.47
C ILE A 103 4.26 -6.26 1.43
N ALA A 104 5.08 -6.24 0.39
CA ALA A 104 6.25 -7.08 0.28
C ALA A 104 7.51 -6.27 -0.05
N ARG A 105 8.67 -6.86 0.24
CA ARG A 105 9.99 -6.27 -0.03
C ARG A 105 10.19 -4.96 0.73
N THR A 106 10.40 -3.84 0.04
CA THR A 106 10.82 -2.57 0.68
C THR A 106 9.78 -1.46 0.56
N ALA A 107 8.59 -1.76 0.01
CA ALA A 107 7.49 -0.81 -0.10
C ALA A 107 6.99 -0.39 1.28
N ASN A 108 6.60 0.88 1.42
CA ASN A 108 5.91 1.38 2.60
C ASN A 108 4.50 1.86 2.25
N ALA A 109 3.61 1.82 3.22
CA ALA A 109 2.29 2.41 3.06
C ALA A 109 2.00 3.36 4.22
N GLU A 110 1.74 4.62 3.91
CA GLU A 110 1.16 5.61 4.80
C GLU A 110 -0.33 5.73 4.51
N VAL A 111 -1.15 5.33 5.49
CA VAL A 111 -2.60 5.28 5.35
C VAL A 111 -3.26 6.03 6.50
N ALA A 112 -4.20 6.90 6.17
CA ALA A 112 -4.98 7.68 7.13
C ALA A 112 -6.48 7.59 6.83
N GLY A 113 -7.31 7.88 7.84
CA GLY A 113 -8.76 7.95 7.70
C GLY A 113 -9.51 6.97 8.60
N VAL A 114 -10.59 6.37 8.11
CA VAL A 114 -11.47 5.52 8.92
C VAL A 114 -11.92 4.29 8.14
N VAL A 115 -11.73 3.10 8.72
CA VAL A 115 -12.25 1.84 8.17
C VAL A 115 -12.91 0.96 9.24
N ASP A 116 -13.89 0.14 8.85
CA ASP A 116 -14.50 -0.82 9.79
C ASP A 116 -13.60 -2.05 10.01
N ALA A 117 -12.99 -2.56 8.94
CA ALA A 117 -12.09 -3.71 8.99
C ALA A 117 -10.79 -3.44 8.21
N LEU A 118 -9.65 -3.79 8.81
CA LEU A 118 -8.34 -3.81 8.16
C LEU A 118 -7.76 -5.22 8.21
N ASP A 119 -7.43 -5.78 7.06
CA ASP A 119 -6.58 -6.96 6.92
C ASP A 119 -5.22 -6.53 6.36
N LEU A 120 -4.19 -6.52 7.21
CA LEU A 120 -2.84 -6.14 6.85
C LEU A 120 -1.94 -7.37 6.83
N SER A 121 -1.23 -7.58 5.72
CA SER A 121 -0.20 -8.60 5.60
C SER A 121 1.11 -7.96 5.14
N THR A 122 2.19 -8.24 5.86
CA THR A 122 3.55 -7.96 5.39
C THR A 122 4.28 -9.26 5.15
N SER A 123 5.06 -9.34 4.08
CA SER A 123 5.84 -10.52 3.74
C SER A 123 7.22 -10.16 3.23
N ASP A 124 8.15 -11.07 3.47
CA ASP A 124 9.50 -10.98 2.94
C ASP A 124 9.57 -11.15 1.42
N ASP A 125 10.71 -10.73 0.86
CA ASP A 125 11.13 -11.15 -0.47
C ASP A 125 11.35 -12.67 -0.48
N PRO A 126 10.65 -13.44 -1.34
CA PRO A 126 10.85 -14.90 -1.42
C PRO A 126 12.26 -15.28 -1.85
N PHE A 127 13.01 -14.39 -2.50
CA PHE A 127 14.38 -14.61 -2.94
C PHE A 127 15.43 -14.10 -1.94
N SER A 128 15.07 -13.18 -1.04
CA SER A 128 16.01 -12.59 -0.07
C SER A 128 15.31 -12.12 1.22
N PRO A 129 14.88 -13.06 2.07
CA PRO A 129 14.00 -12.74 3.20
C PRO A 129 14.63 -11.84 4.26
N SER A 130 15.96 -11.74 4.33
CA SER A 130 16.68 -10.88 5.28
C SER A 130 16.95 -9.46 4.76
N THR A 131 16.32 -9.03 3.66
CA THR A 131 16.55 -7.70 3.05
C THR A 131 15.27 -6.90 2.79
N SER A 132 14.15 -7.39 3.31
CA SER A 132 12.81 -6.85 3.11
C SER A 132 12.40 -6.04 4.35
N PHE A 133 12.17 -4.73 4.21
CA PHE A 133 11.97 -3.80 5.33
C PHE A 133 10.66 -2.98 5.25
N GLY A 134 9.63 -3.48 4.58
CA GLY A 134 8.39 -2.73 4.37
C GLY A 134 7.65 -2.35 5.67
N ALA A 135 7.23 -1.09 5.77
CA ALA A 135 6.50 -0.57 6.93
C ALA A 135 5.07 -0.13 6.59
N PHE A 136 4.16 -0.34 7.53
CA PHE A 136 2.80 0.22 7.47
C PHE A 136 2.64 1.32 8.51
N ARG A 137 2.39 2.55 8.07
CA ARG A 137 2.19 3.73 8.92
C ARG A 137 0.72 4.12 8.91
N GLY A 138 -0.03 3.57 9.85
CA GLY A 138 -1.47 3.76 10.02
C GLY A 138 -1.86 4.44 11.34
N LYS A 139 -0.96 5.21 11.97
CA LYS A 139 -1.28 5.93 13.22
C LYS A 139 -2.55 6.79 13.09
N ASN A 140 -2.73 7.41 11.93
CA ASN A 140 -3.89 8.27 11.63
C ASN A 140 -5.04 7.51 10.94
N LEU A 141 -4.98 6.17 10.89
CA LEU A 141 -6.04 5.31 10.39
C LEU A 141 -6.78 4.68 11.56
N THR A 142 -8.02 5.12 11.79
CA THR A 142 -8.90 4.52 12.81
C THR A 142 -9.59 3.29 12.26
N VAL A 143 -9.38 2.15 12.90
CA VAL A 143 -9.92 0.84 12.51
C VAL A 143 -10.77 0.27 13.64
N LYS A 144 -11.95 -0.28 13.36
CA LYS A 144 -12.71 -1.01 14.39
C LYS A 144 -12.11 -2.39 14.66
N ASN A 145 -12.00 -3.21 13.61
CA ASN A 145 -11.44 -4.56 13.68
C ASN A 145 -10.20 -4.68 12.80
N CYS A 146 -9.07 -4.98 13.40
CA CYS A 146 -7.79 -5.05 12.70
C CYS A 146 -7.19 -6.45 12.84
N ASN A 147 -6.88 -7.08 11.71
CA ASN A 147 -6.07 -8.30 11.66
C ASN A 147 -4.73 -7.97 11.00
N ILE A 148 -3.63 -8.30 11.67
CA ILE A 148 -2.27 -8.06 11.20
C ILE A 148 -1.54 -9.39 11.13
N LEU A 149 -0.96 -9.67 9.97
CA LEU A 149 -0.02 -10.75 9.75
C LEU A 149 1.33 -10.16 9.37
N LEU A 150 2.29 -10.21 10.30
CA LEU A 150 3.63 -9.65 10.10
C LEU A 150 4.63 -10.80 9.91
N ARG A 151 4.98 -11.11 8.66
CA ARG A 151 5.92 -12.19 8.34
C ARG A 151 7.32 -11.70 8.02
N GLY A 152 7.46 -10.48 7.50
CA GLY A 152 8.76 -9.94 7.12
C GLY A 152 9.40 -9.02 8.15
N GLU A 153 10.43 -8.27 7.74
CA GLU A 153 10.99 -7.21 8.57
C GLU A 153 10.26 -5.87 8.37
N GLY A 154 9.93 -5.20 9.47
CA GLY A 154 9.26 -3.90 9.42
C GLY A 154 8.37 -3.64 10.64
N ASN A 155 8.02 -2.37 10.83
CA ASN A 155 7.08 -1.96 11.87
C ASN A 155 5.71 -1.65 11.26
N CYS A 156 4.66 -1.95 12.02
CA CYS A 156 3.28 -1.58 11.69
C CYS A 156 2.72 -0.68 12.78
N GLU A 157 2.15 0.45 12.37
CA GLU A 157 1.42 1.37 13.25
C GLU A 157 -0.06 1.37 12.88
N VAL A 158 -0.97 1.29 13.87
CA VAL A 158 -2.42 1.34 13.62
C VAL A 158 -3.19 1.87 14.82
N GLN A 159 -4.27 2.63 14.61
CA GLN A 159 -5.20 3.00 15.68
C GLN A 159 -6.44 2.08 15.66
N VAL A 160 -6.72 1.39 16.77
CA VAL A 160 -7.78 0.36 16.84
C VAL A 160 -8.77 0.66 17.96
N THR A 161 -10.07 0.48 17.70
CA THR A 161 -11.14 0.79 18.68
C THR A 161 -11.89 -0.41 19.23
N ASP A 162 -11.86 -1.58 18.58
CA ASP A 162 -12.65 -2.75 19.03
C ASP A 162 -11.78 -4.01 19.17
N THR A 163 -11.31 -4.59 18.06
CA THR A 163 -10.53 -5.84 18.08
C THR A 163 -9.21 -5.67 17.35
N LEU A 164 -8.11 -6.06 17.99
CA LEU A 164 -6.79 -6.18 17.38
C LEU A 164 -6.34 -7.65 17.43
N ARG A 165 -6.18 -8.28 16.26
CA ARG A 165 -5.57 -9.61 16.11
C ARG A 165 -4.22 -9.49 15.44
N VAL A 166 -3.19 -10.12 16.01
CA VAL A 166 -1.83 -10.06 15.47
C VAL A 166 -1.21 -11.45 15.40
N ASP A 167 -0.75 -11.84 14.22
CA ASP A 167 0.13 -13.00 13.99
C ASP A 167 1.50 -12.46 13.54
N LEU A 168 2.46 -12.43 14.47
CA LEU A 168 3.81 -11.89 14.27
C LEU A 168 4.81 -13.03 14.16
N ARG A 169 5.31 -13.26 12.95
CA ARG A 169 6.30 -14.31 12.62
C ARG A 169 7.65 -13.76 12.18
N GLY A 170 7.69 -12.51 11.71
CA GLY A 170 8.89 -11.83 11.23
C GLY A 170 9.66 -11.04 12.28
N VAL A 171 10.34 -9.99 11.85
CA VAL A 171 11.13 -9.08 12.70
C VAL A 171 10.49 -7.70 12.73
N GLY A 172 10.32 -7.12 13.92
CA GLY A 172 9.76 -5.77 14.07
C GLY A 172 8.54 -5.73 14.95
N ASN A 173 7.93 -4.56 15.08
CA ASN A 173 6.92 -4.30 16.09
C ASN A 173 5.58 -3.88 15.50
N VAL A 174 4.51 -4.30 16.16
CA VAL A 174 3.17 -3.75 15.94
C VAL A 174 2.93 -2.71 17.03
N ILE A 175 2.94 -1.44 16.67
CA ILE A 175 2.58 -0.34 17.56
C ILE A 175 1.09 -0.03 17.35
N TYR A 176 0.29 -0.21 18.39
CA TYR A 176 -1.14 0.09 18.32
C TYR A 176 -1.49 1.31 19.18
N TYR A 177 -2.45 2.09 18.72
CA TYR A 177 -3.02 3.24 19.43
C TYR A 177 -4.50 3.00 19.71
N GLY A 178 -5.05 3.73 20.68
CA GLY A 178 -6.44 3.58 21.12
C GLY A 178 -6.62 2.52 22.23
N GLU A 179 -7.87 2.17 22.49
CA GLU A 179 -8.29 1.23 23.54
C GLU A 179 -9.15 0.10 22.93
N PRO A 180 -8.54 -0.86 22.20
CA PRO A 180 -9.28 -2.02 21.71
C PRO A 180 -9.82 -2.84 22.89
N LYS A 181 -11.05 -3.32 22.77
CA LYS A 181 -11.70 -4.17 23.78
C LYS A 181 -11.11 -5.56 23.82
N VAL A 182 -10.62 -6.05 22.68
CA VAL A 182 -10.03 -7.38 22.54
C VAL A 182 -8.68 -7.25 21.83
N ILE A 183 -7.66 -7.87 22.44
CA ILE A 183 -6.34 -8.06 21.82
C ILE A 183 -6.01 -9.55 21.83
N GLU A 184 -5.85 -10.11 20.64
CA GLU A 184 -5.40 -11.48 20.42
C GLU A 184 -4.05 -11.45 19.72
N SER A 185 -3.09 -12.24 20.19
CA SER A 185 -1.76 -12.24 19.61
C SER A 185 -1.13 -13.62 19.60
N ASN A 186 -0.50 -13.96 18.49
CA ASN A 186 0.42 -15.09 18.36
C ASN A 186 1.77 -14.57 17.86
N ILE A 187 2.82 -14.69 18.67
CA ILE A 187 4.14 -14.14 18.37
C ILE A 187 5.15 -15.29 18.36
N THR A 188 5.65 -15.62 17.17
CA THR A 188 6.74 -16.60 16.98
C THR A 188 8.00 -15.97 16.40
N GLY A 189 7.93 -14.70 15.96
CA GLY A 189 9.05 -13.93 15.41
C GLY A 189 9.83 -13.10 16.43
N ALA A 190 10.76 -12.27 15.94
CA ALA A 190 11.58 -11.37 16.74
C ALA A 190 10.94 -9.97 16.80
N GLY A 191 9.87 -9.85 17.57
CA GLY A 191 9.03 -8.66 17.60
C GLY A 191 8.16 -8.52 18.84
N LYS A 192 7.52 -7.36 18.99
CA LYS A 192 6.60 -7.07 20.09
C LYS A 192 5.36 -6.34 19.61
N ILE A 193 4.29 -6.49 20.38
CA ILE A 193 3.12 -5.62 20.30
C ILE A 193 3.26 -4.55 21.38
N ILE A 194 3.24 -3.29 20.98
CA ILE A 194 3.56 -2.14 21.83
C ILE A 194 2.37 -1.18 21.80
N LYS A 195 1.88 -0.77 22.97
CA LYS A 195 0.90 0.32 23.04
C LYS A 195 1.63 1.63 22.79
N GLY A 196 1.24 2.35 21.75
CA GLY A 196 1.73 3.68 21.43
C GLY A 196 1.16 4.75 22.38
N ASN A 197 1.93 5.82 22.55
CA ASN A 197 1.53 7.00 23.32
C ASN A 197 0.73 8.00 22.47
#